data_AF-A0A1J3FSB0-F1
#
_entry.id   AF-A0A1J3FSB0-F1
#
_cell.length_a   1.000
_cell.length_b   1.000
_cell.length_c   1.000
_cell.angle_alpha   90.00
_cell.angle_beta   90.00
_cell.angle_gamma   90.00
#
_symmetry.space_group_name_H-M   'P 1'
#
loop_
_entity.id
_entity.type
_entity.pdbx_description
1 polymer ?
#
loop_
_entity_poly.entity_id
_entity_poly.type
_entity_poly.pdbx_seq_one_letter_code
_entity_poly.pdbx_strand_id
1 'polypeptide(L)'
;GLYSYLLGSVLASLEEAHFMSNNASELLVAILEYWPCWKIPEIESVVTHLFTLEEYERMSCSKCRKKPNYPEQSSYGIVMAADSIRDWKSTFGNIKFEDILKVIRLEEKMLCDIKTGGCGKTDFVHHIITTCPPIFTIVLEWEKDETV
;
A
#
# COMPACT_ATOMS: atom_id res chain seq x y z
N GLY A 1 -9.65 35.57 4.72
CA GLY A 1 -10.49 35.06 3.62
C GLY A 1 -10.62 33.55 3.75
N LEU A 2 -11.52 32.91 2.99
CA LEU A 2 -11.74 31.46 3.06
C LEU A 2 -10.44 30.65 2.85
N TYR A 3 -9.62 31.07 1.89
CA TYR A 3 -8.31 30.46 1.61
C TYR A 3 -7.35 30.49 2.82
N SER A 4 -7.23 31.64 3.49
CA SER A 4 -6.35 31.77 4.66
C SER A 4 -6.84 30.95 5.86
N TYR A 5 -8.16 30.75 5.98
CA TYR A 5 -8.77 29.91 7.01
C TYR A 5 -8.51 28.42 6.74
N LEU A 6 -8.73 27.96 5.50
CA LEU A 6 -8.46 26.57 5.11
C LEU A 6 -6.98 26.23 5.16
N LEU A 7 -6.12 27.16 4.75
CA LEU A 7 -4.67 27.00 4.86
C LEU A 7 -4.25 26.93 6.34
N GLY A 8 -4.81 27.79 7.20
CA GLY A 8 -4.56 27.74 8.64
C GLY A 8 -5.04 26.44 9.29
N SER A 9 -6.20 25.90 8.90
CA SER A 9 -6.70 24.63 9.42
C SER A 9 -5.87 23.45 8.94
N VAL A 10 -5.46 23.44 7.67
CA VAL A 10 -4.52 22.43 7.16
C VAL A 10 -3.20 22.50 7.89
N LEU A 11 -2.62 23.68 8.08
CA LEU A 11 -1.34 23.83 8.77
C LEU A 11 -1.42 23.38 10.23
N ALA A 12 -2.49 23.70 10.95
CA ALA A 12 -2.69 23.24 12.33
C ALA A 12 -2.84 21.71 12.41
N SER A 13 -3.61 21.10 11.51
CA SER A 13 -3.74 19.64 11.43
C SER A 13 -2.47 18.96 10.93
N LEU A 14 -1.69 19.62 10.09
CA LEU A 14 -0.38 19.15 9.63
C LEU A 14 0.66 19.22 10.75
N GLU A 15 0.64 20.27 11.58
CA GLU A 15 1.49 20.38 12.78
C GLU A 15 1.19 19.26 13.78
N GLU A 16 -0.09 18.92 13.97
CA GLU A 16 -0.54 17.80 14.79
C GLU A 16 -0.11 16.45 14.18
N ALA A 17 -0.31 16.25 12.87
CA ALA A 17 0.10 15.05 12.14
C ALA A 17 1.63 14.87 12.11
N HIS A 18 2.39 15.94 11.94
CA HIS A 18 3.85 15.94 11.92
C HIS A 18 4.44 15.60 13.30
N PHE A 19 3.75 15.93 14.39
CA PHE A 19 4.15 15.50 15.74
C PHE A 19 3.89 14.00 15.99
N MET A 20 2.95 13.41 15.27
CA MET A 20 2.52 12.01 15.38
C MET A 20 3.24 11.07 14.39
N SER A 21 3.76 11.58 13.27
CA SER A 21 4.37 10.78 12.21
C SER A 21 5.87 10.58 12.40
N ASN A 22 6.35 9.34 12.25
CA ASN A 22 7.76 8.98 12.37
C ASN A 22 8.52 8.99 11.04
N ASN A 23 7.83 9.12 9.90
CA ASN A 23 8.44 9.11 8.57
C ASN A 23 7.55 9.81 7.51
N ALA A 24 8.11 10.03 6.31
CA ALA A 24 7.45 10.74 5.22
C ALA A 24 6.21 10.01 4.68
N SER A 25 6.17 8.67 4.70
CA SER A 25 5.00 7.90 4.25
C SER A 25 3.81 8.07 5.19
N GLU A 26 4.02 8.05 6.50
CA GLU A 26 2.97 8.32 7.49
C GLU A 26 2.42 9.74 7.34
N LEU A 27 3.30 10.74 7.15
CA LEU A 27 2.88 12.11 6.91
C LEU A 27 2.06 12.26 5.61
N LEU A 28 2.48 11.59 4.53
CA LEU A 28 1.75 11.59 3.26
C LEU A 28 0.35 10.98 3.42
N VAL A 29 0.24 9.85 4.12
CA VAL A 29 -1.05 9.21 4.42
C VAL A 29 -1.93 10.16 5.22
N ALA A 30 -1.41 10.80 6.27
CA ALA A 30 -2.17 11.75 7.08
C ALA A 30 -2.69 12.95 6.24
N ILE A 31 -1.87 13.46 5.32
CA ILE A 31 -2.30 14.53 4.38
C ILE A 31 -3.44 14.02 3.49
N LEU A 32 -3.29 12.84 2.89
CA LEU A 32 -4.29 12.25 1.98
C LEU A 32 -5.58 11.85 2.68
N GLU A 33 -5.52 11.48 3.95
CA GLU A 33 -6.72 11.18 4.76
C GLU A 33 -7.43 12.45 5.24
N TYR A 34 -6.69 13.55 5.40
CA TYR A 34 -7.26 14.85 5.78
C TYR A 34 -7.87 15.58 4.57
N TRP A 35 -7.23 15.54 3.40
CA TRP A 35 -7.67 16.22 2.17
C TRP A 35 -9.15 16.02 1.78
N PRO A 36 -9.78 14.84 1.97
CA PRO A 36 -11.21 14.61 1.73
C PRO A 36 -12.14 15.52 2.53
N CYS A 37 -11.67 16.26 3.55
CA CYS A 37 -12.49 17.27 4.23
C CYS A 37 -12.84 18.48 3.35
N TRP A 38 -12.24 18.61 2.16
CA TRP A 38 -12.52 19.66 1.17
C TRP A 38 -13.66 19.28 0.18
N LYS A 39 -14.44 18.24 0.51
CA LYS A 39 -15.49 17.67 -0.37
C LYS A 39 -16.57 18.67 -0.78
N ILE A 40 -16.86 18.66 -2.08
CA ILE A 40 -18.16 19.00 -2.67
C ILE A 40 -18.89 17.65 -2.88
N PRO A 41 -20.14 17.48 -2.41
CA PRO A 41 -20.82 16.17 -2.37
C PRO A 41 -20.97 15.43 -3.70
N GLU A 42 -20.94 16.15 -4.84
CA GLU A 42 -21.14 15.55 -6.17
C GLU A 42 -19.85 15.06 -6.85
N ILE A 43 -18.66 15.33 -6.29
CA ILE A 43 -17.38 14.95 -6.88
C ILE A 43 -16.73 13.88 -6.00
N GLU A 44 -16.43 12.72 -6.58
CA GLU A 44 -15.56 11.71 -5.94
C GLU A 44 -14.34 12.41 -5.34
N SER A 45 -13.96 12.07 -4.11
CA SER A 45 -12.84 12.74 -3.46
C SER A 45 -11.65 12.74 -4.41
N VAL A 46 -11.05 13.91 -4.66
CA VAL A 46 -9.87 14.03 -5.53
C VAL A 46 -8.79 13.03 -5.11
N VAL A 47 -8.70 12.73 -3.82
CA VAL A 47 -7.83 11.67 -3.27
C VAL A 47 -8.18 10.30 -3.82
N THR A 48 -9.45 9.91 -3.78
CA THR A 48 -9.92 8.62 -4.29
C THR A 48 -9.63 8.49 -5.78
N HIS A 49 -9.94 9.52 -6.56
CA HIS A 49 -9.72 9.49 -8.00
C HIS A 49 -8.24 9.50 -8.41
N LEU A 50 -7.40 10.26 -7.70
CA LEU A 50 -6.00 10.48 -8.11
C LEU A 50 -5.00 9.52 -7.46
N PHE A 51 -5.26 9.07 -6.24
CA PHE A 51 -4.25 8.37 -5.42
C PHE A 51 -4.68 6.98 -4.96
N THR A 52 -5.99 6.65 -4.98
CA THR A 52 -6.43 5.36 -4.46
C THR A 52 -6.16 4.23 -5.45
N LEU A 53 -5.36 3.29 -4.97
CA LEU A 53 -5.10 1.98 -5.56
C LEU A 53 -6.12 0.99 -5.01
N GLU A 54 -6.72 0.20 -5.88
CA GLU A 54 -7.54 -0.93 -5.48
C GLU A 54 -6.86 -2.23 -5.89
N GLU A 55 -6.83 -3.19 -4.97
CA GLU A 55 -6.30 -4.51 -5.23
C GLU A 55 -7.05 -5.59 -4.45
N TYR A 56 -6.94 -6.83 -4.90
CA TYR A 56 -7.37 -7.98 -4.13
C TYR A 56 -6.30 -9.05 -4.09
N GLU A 57 -6.38 -9.86 -3.05
CA GLU A 57 -5.52 -11.00 -2.83
C GLU A 57 -6.20 -12.26 -3.35
N ARG A 58 -5.41 -13.12 -4.02
CA ARG A 58 -5.88 -14.40 -4.51
C ARG A 58 -4.91 -15.51 -4.15
N MET A 59 -5.41 -16.51 -3.43
CA MET A 59 -4.67 -17.73 -3.12
C MET A 59 -5.45 -18.94 -3.67
N SER A 60 -4.73 -19.96 -4.13
CA SER A 60 -5.27 -21.31 -4.26
C SER A 60 -4.38 -22.27 -3.48
N CYS A 61 -4.87 -22.75 -2.33
CA CYS A 61 -4.09 -23.61 -1.48
C CYS A 61 -3.72 -24.91 -2.22
N SER A 62 -2.43 -25.15 -2.37
CA SER A 62 -1.87 -26.32 -3.05
C SER A 62 -2.22 -27.64 -2.37
N LYS A 63 -2.55 -27.62 -1.06
CA LYS A 63 -2.93 -28.82 -0.29
C LYS A 63 -4.42 -29.13 -0.37
N CYS A 64 -5.30 -28.20 -0.02
CA CYS A 64 -6.75 -28.45 0.06
C CYS A 64 -7.57 -27.84 -1.08
N ARG A 65 -6.91 -27.18 -2.05
CA ARG A 65 -7.50 -26.52 -3.24
C ARG A 65 -8.50 -25.41 -2.94
N LYS A 66 -8.69 -25.05 -1.67
CA LYS A 66 -9.51 -23.93 -1.26
C LYS A 66 -8.98 -22.65 -1.88
N LYS A 67 -9.91 -21.81 -2.35
CA LYS A 67 -9.66 -20.47 -2.84
C LYS A 67 -10.38 -19.52 -1.88
N PRO A 68 -9.67 -18.95 -0.88
CA PRO A 68 -10.28 -17.95 -0.01
C PRO A 68 -10.73 -16.77 -0.86
N ASN A 69 -11.85 -16.15 -0.48
CA ASN A 69 -12.30 -14.92 -1.10
C ASN A 69 -11.88 -13.76 -0.19
N TYR A 70 -10.71 -13.19 -0.45
CA TYR A 70 -10.25 -12.00 0.24
C TYR A 70 -10.98 -10.79 -0.36
N PRO A 71 -11.45 -9.84 0.47
CA PRO A 71 -12.08 -8.64 -0.04
C PRO A 71 -11.07 -7.78 -0.82
N GLU A 72 -11.57 -6.97 -1.74
CA GLU A 72 -10.79 -5.86 -2.30
C GLU A 72 -10.37 -4.90 -1.18
N GLN A 73 -9.15 -4.42 -1.28
CA GLN A 73 -8.53 -3.47 -0.38
C GLN A 73 -8.18 -2.21 -1.17
N SER A 74 -8.32 -1.06 -0.51
CA SER A 74 -7.95 0.24 -1.05
C SER A 74 -6.77 0.79 -0.26
N SER A 75 -5.76 1.30 -0.95
CA SER A 75 -4.59 1.95 -0.35
C SER A 75 -4.20 3.20 -1.15
N TYR A 76 -3.24 3.98 -0.65
CA TYR A 76 -2.69 5.15 -1.37
C TYR A 76 -1.42 4.83 -2.18
N GLY A 77 -1.02 3.56 -2.21
CA GLY A 77 0.23 3.10 -2.83
C GLY A 77 0.66 1.73 -2.35
N ILE A 78 1.79 1.26 -2.87
CA ILE A 78 2.40 -0.02 -2.48
C ILE A 78 3.60 0.25 -1.58
N VAL A 79 3.73 -0.54 -0.51
CA VAL A 79 4.91 -0.51 0.36
C VAL A 79 5.82 -1.67 -0.01
N MET A 80 7.12 -1.41 -0.15
CA MET A 80 8.11 -2.43 -0.47
C MET A 80 9.39 -2.25 0.34
N ALA A 81 9.96 -3.37 0.77
CA ALA A 81 11.24 -3.40 1.43
C ALA A 81 12.37 -3.11 0.41
N ALA A 82 13.17 -2.08 0.69
CA ALA A 82 14.19 -1.57 -0.23
C ALA A 82 15.40 -2.51 -0.37
N ASP A 83 15.65 -3.33 0.65
CA ASP A 83 16.62 -4.44 0.66
C ASP A 83 16.22 -5.53 -0.35
N SER A 84 14.95 -5.94 -0.37
CA SER A 84 14.43 -6.95 -1.30
C SER A 84 14.63 -6.51 -2.75
N ILE A 85 14.34 -5.25 -3.07
CA ILE A 85 14.58 -4.69 -4.41
C ILE A 85 16.07 -4.73 -4.77
N ARG A 86 16.95 -4.43 -3.80
CA ARG A 86 18.40 -4.43 -4.00
C ARG A 86 18.93 -5.83 -4.24
N ASP A 87 18.42 -6.83 -3.54
CA ASP A 87 18.82 -8.23 -3.69
C ASP A 87 18.46 -8.77 -5.07
N TRP A 88 17.24 -8.49 -5.54
CA TRP A 88 16.82 -8.85 -6.90
C TRP A 88 17.66 -8.14 -7.96
N LYS A 89 17.94 -6.85 -7.78
CA LYS A 89 18.79 -6.10 -8.71
C LYS A 89 20.24 -6.61 -8.72
N SER A 90 20.80 -6.95 -7.56
CA SER A 90 22.15 -7.50 -7.42
C SER A 90 22.26 -8.89 -8.08
N THR A 91 21.26 -9.74 -7.86
CA THR A 91 21.26 -11.12 -8.35
C THR A 91 21.03 -11.21 -9.86
N PHE A 92 20.12 -10.41 -10.41
CA PHE A 92 19.69 -10.53 -11.81
C PHE A 92 20.20 -9.42 -12.74
N GLY A 93 20.96 -8.45 -12.21
CA GLY A 93 21.69 -7.41 -12.95
C GLY A 93 20.81 -6.47 -13.77
N ASN A 94 20.34 -6.95 -14.92
CA ASN A 94 19.54 -6.21 -15.91
C ASN A 94 18.02 -6.42 -15.75
N ILE A 95 17.56 -6.97 -14.63
CA ILE A 95 16.13 -7.08 -14.36
C ILE A 95 15.50 -5.69 -14.28
N LYS A 96 14.35 -5.50 -14.95
CA LYS A 96 13.64 -4.23 -14.91
C LYS A 96 12.98 -4.05 -13.56
N PHE A 97 12.84 -2.80 -13.14
CA PHE A 97 12.12 -2.47 -11.91
C PHE A 97 10.70 -3.06 -11.89
N GLU A 98 9.95 -2.98 -13.00
CA GLU A 98 8.62 -3.58 -13.12
C GLU A 98 8.60 -5.10 -12.84
N ASP A 99 9.67 -5.80 -13.21
CA ASP A 99 9.76 -7.25 -13.04
C ASP A 99 10.17 -7.59 -11.61
N ILE A 100 11.03 -6.77 -10.99
CA ILE A 100 11.30 -6.85 -9.55
C ILE A 100 9.99 -6.69 -8.75
N LEU A 101 9.18 -5.67 -9.06
CA LEU A 101 7.90 -5.43 -8.39
C LEU A 101 6.96 -6.63 -8.53
N LYS A 102 6.87 -7.22 -9.72
CA LYS A 102 6.04 -8.41 -9.97
C LYS A 102 6.53 -9.60 -9.16
N VAL A 103 7.84 -9.82 -9.10
CA VAL A 103 8.41 -10.98 -8.38
C VAL A 103 8.20 -10.85 -6.88
N ILE A 104 8.54 -9.70 -6.27
CA ILE A 104 8.38 -9.49 -4.83
C ILE A 104 6.93 -9.76 -4.40
N ARG A 105 5.94 -9.24 -5.15
CA ARG A 105 4.52 -9.42 -4.86
C ARG A 105 3.99 -10.83 -5.12
N LEU A 106 4.72 -11.67 -5.84
CA LEU A 106 4.40 -13.08 -6.06
C LEU A 106 4.99 -13.99 -4.97
N GLU A 107 6.04 -13.54 -4.28
CA GLU A 107 6.71 -14.30 -3.24
C GLU A 107 6.03 -14.18 -1.86
N GLU A 108 5.08 -13.26 -1.72
CA GLU A 108 4.26 -13.12 -0.53
C GLU A 108 3.47 -14.41 -0.24
N LYS A 109 3.41 -14.77 1.04
CA LYS A 109 2.76 -16.00 1.50
C LYS A 109 1.77 -15.72 2.61
N MET A 110 0.63 -16.40 2.53
CA MET A 110 -0.41 -16.34 3.55
C MET A 110 -0.83 -17.73 4.01
N LEU A 111 -1.39 -17.80 5.21
CA LEU A 111 -1.95 -19.04 5.74
C LEU A 111 -3.29 -19.35 5.08
N CYS A 112 -3.49 -20.61 4.67
CA CYS A 112 -4.79 -21.13 4.30
C CYS A 112 -5.67 -21.21 5.56
N ASP A 113 -6.43 -20.15 5.80
CA ASP A 113 -7.12 -19.88 7.06
C ASP A 113 -8.07 -21.01 7.49
N ILE A 114 -7.82 -21.58 8.67
CA ILE A 114 -8.61 -22.67 9.25
C ILE A 114 -10.02 -22.17 9.61
N LYS A 115 -10.19 -20.89 9.99
CA LYS A 115 -11.49 -20.34 10.41
C LYS A 115 -12.50 -20.31 9.27
N THR A 116 -12.04 -20.05 8.05
CA THR A 116 -12.89 -20.16 6.85
C THR A 116 -12.99 -21.59 6.33
N GLY A 117 -12.40 -22.59 7.00
CA GLY A 117 -12.39 -24.01 6.60
C GLY A 117 -11.21 -24.39 5.71
N GLY A 118 -10.07 -23.72 5.88
CA GLY A 118 -8.78 -24.06 5.27
C GLY A 118 -7.98 -25.07 6.07
N CYS A 119 -6.77 -25.40 5.59
CA CYS A 119 -5.94 -26.47 6.16
C CYS A 119 -4.70 -25.99 6.93
N GLY A 120 -4.54 -24.68 7.15
CA GLY A 120 -3.43 -24.07 7.88
C GLY A 120 -2.08 -24.06 7.17
N LYS A 121 -2.02 -24.48 5.90
CA LYS A 121 -0.78 -24.47 5.11
C LYS A 121 -0.48 -23.04 4.65
N THR A 122 0.76 -22.60 4.78
CA THR A 122 1.28 -21.40 4.12
C THR A 122 1.44 -21.63 2.62
N ASP A 123 0.87 -20.74 1.81
CA ASP A 123 0.94 -20.80 0.35
C ASP A 123 1.12 -19.41 -0.26
N PHE A 124 1.52 -19.35 -1.52
CA PHE A 124 1.71 -18.09 -2.23
C PHE A 124 0.38 -17.37 -2.45
N VAL A 125 0.40 -16.06 -2.25
CA VAL A 125 -0.71 -15.16 -2.55
C VAL A 125 -0.36 -14.31 -3.75
N HIS A 126 -1.33 -14.10 -4.62
CA HIS A 126 -1.22 -13.19 -5.74
C HIS A 126 -1.95 -11.91 -5.40
N HIS A 127 -1.21 -10.79 -5.34
CA HIS A 127 -1.81 -9.47 -5.24
C HIS A 127 -2.11 -8.95 -6.65
N ILE A 128 -3.38 -8.63 -6.90
CA ILE A 128 -3.86 -8.21 -8.22
C ILE A 128 -4.44 -6.81 -8.10
N ILE A 129 -3.80 -5.84 -8.75
CA ILE A 129 -4.33 -4.48 -8.88
C ILE A 129 -5.54 -4.51 -9.82
N THR A 130 -6.69 -4.05 -9.34
CA THR A 130 -7.92 -3.89 -10.13
C THR A 130 -8.02 -2.49 -10.72
N THR A 131 -7.68 -1.48 -9.93
CA THR A 131 -7.73 -0.07 -10.33
C THR A 131 -6.38 0.58 -10.04
N CYS A 132 -5.73 1.10 -11.09
CA CYS A 132 -4.46 1.80 -10.96
C CYS A 132 -4.73 3.33 -10.94
N PRO A 133 -4.29 4.06 -9.89
CA PRO A 133 -4.52 5.49 -9.80
C PRO A 133 -3.66 6.27 -10.81
N PRO A 134 -4.12 7.46 -11.25
CA PRO A 134 -3.30 8.39 -12.05
C PRO A 134 -1.97 8.75 -11.39
N ILE A 135 -1.95 8.91 -10.06
CA ILE A 135 -0.74 9.13 -9.28
C ILE A 135 -0.44 7.84 -8.50
N PHE A 136 0.50 7.07 -9.05
CA PHE A 136 0.93 5.81 -8.46
C PHE A 136 2.10 6.03 -7.51
N THR A 137 1.91 5.69 -6.23
CA THR A 137 2.92 5.86 -5.18
C THR A 137 3.53 4.52 -4.79
N ILE A 138 4.85 4.46 -4.67
CA ILE A 138 5.58 3.34 -4.09
C ILE A 138 6.39 3.87 -2.89
N VAL A 139 6.14 3.31 -1.72
CA VAL A 139 6.93 3.56 -0.51
C VAL A 139 8.04 2.52 -0.44
N LEU A 140 9.28 3.00 -0.34
CA LEU A 140 10.44 2.15 -0.13
C LEU A 140 10.82 2.20 1.35
N GLU A 141 10.56 1.12 2.06
CA GLU A 141 10.96 0.98 3.46
C GLU A 141 12.40 0.49 3.53
N TRP A 142 13.26 1.31 4.15
CA TRP A 142 14.56 0.84 4.60
C TRP A 142 14.41 0.20 5.98
N GLU A 143 15.09 -0.92 6.20
CA GLU A 143 15.30 -1.39 7.57
C GLU A 143 15.88 -0.22 8.38
N LYS A 144 15.27 0.06 9.54
CA LYS A 144 15.93 0.90 10.54
C LYS A 144 17.21 0.15 10.88
N ASP A 145 18.37 0.78 10.68
CA ASP A 145 19.65 0.23 11.15
C ASP A 145 19.40 -0.37 12.54
N GLU A 146 19.54 -1.70 12.66
CA GLU A 146 19.68 -2.32 13.96
C GLU A 146 20.84 -1.58 14.62
N THR A 147 20.53 -0.81 15.65
CA THR A 147 21.49 -0.02 16.40
C THR A 147 22.66 -0.92 16.80
N VAL A 148 23.79 -0.76 16.11
CA VAL A 148 25.10 -1.28 16.50
C VAL A 148 25.57 -0.55 17.75
#